data_AF-A0A963I6G0-F1
#
_entry.id   AF-A0A963I6G0-F1
#
_cell.length_a   1.000
_cell.length_b   1.000
_cell.length_c   1.000
_cell.angle_alpha   90.00
_cell.angle_beta   90.00
_cell.angle_gamma   90.00
#
_symmetry.space_group_name_H-M   'P 1'
#
loop_
_entity.id
_entity.type
_entity.pdbx_description
1 polymer ?
#
loop_
_entity_poly.entity_id
_entity_poly.type
_entity_poly.pdbx_seq_one_letter_code
_entity_poly.pdbx_strand_id
1 'polypeptide(L)' 'MMRKPAILVFAGSIRSGAYSQQTADAYAAQLAGMECEVTRITLADYPLPIMDEDLEEEKG' A
#
# COMPACT_ATOMS: atom_id res chain seq x y z
N MET A 1 -25.62 9.52 13.97
CA MET A 1 -24.92 9.36 12.68
C MET A 1 -24.15 8.05 12.73
N MET A 2 -24.37 7.13 11.80
CA MET A 2 -23.51 5.95 11.65
C MET A 2 -22.18 6.42 11.04
N ARG A 3 -21.05 6.03 11.65
CA ARG A 3 -19.72 6.40 11.12
C ARG A 3 -19.36 5.43 9.98
N LYS A 4 -18.90 5.96 8.84
CA LYS A 4 -18.34 5.14 7.78
C LYS A 4 -17.10 4.39 8.31
N PRO A 5 -16.90 3.10 7.98
CA PRO A 5 -15.65 2.41 8.28
C PRO A 5 -14.48 3.14 7.65
N ALA A 6 -13.40 3.31 8.41
CA ALA A 6 -12.14 3.87 7.91
C ALA A 6 -11.15 2.73 7.70
N ILE A 7 -10.65 2.58 6.48
CA ILE A 7 -9.80 1.46 6.06
C ILE A 7 -8.47 2.01 5.55
N LEU A 8 -7.38 1.56 6.18
CA LEU A 8 -6.01 1.81 5.72
C LEU A 8 -5.51 0.59 4.93
N VAL A 9 -5.01 0.83 3.72
CA VAL A 9 -4.46 -0.19 2.81
C VAL A 9 -3.00 0.15 2.50
N PHE A 10 -2.12 -0.83 2.66
CA PHE A 10 -0.72 -0.75 2.27
C PHE A 10 -0.20 -2.13 1.88
N ALA A 11 0.85 -2.17 1.06
CA ALA A 11 1.48 -3.41 0.63
C ALA A 11 2.55 -3.85 1.63
N GLY A 12 2.76 -5.16 1.75
CA GLY A 12 3.83 -5.75 2.57
C GLY A 12 5.22 -5.71 1.93
N SER A 13 5.38 -5.11 0.75
CA SER A 13 6.67 -4.95 0.06
C SER A 13 6.70 -3.64 -0.71
N ILE A 14 7.86 -2.99 -0.71
CA ILE A 14 8.14 -1.79 -1.51
C ILE A 14 8.81 -2.10 -2.85
N ARG A 15 9.27 -3.35 -3.05
CA ARG A 15 9.94 -3.76 -4.28
C ARG A 15 9.04 -3.53 -5.50
N SER A 16 9.64 -3.02 -6.56
CA SER A 16 8.99 -2.81 -7.85
C SER A 16 8.39 -4.11 -8.37
N GLY A 17 7.11 -4.04 -8.77
CA GLY A 17 6.37 -5.18 -9.30
C GLY A 17 5.89 -6.20 -8.26
N ALA A 18 6.03 -5.94 -6.96
CA ALA A 18 5.53 -6.85 -5.92
C ALA A 18 4.01 -7.13 -6.07
N TYR A 19 3.63 -8.42 -6.02
CA TYR A 19 2.21 -8.82 -6.08
C TYR A 19 1.36 -8.26 -4.93
N SER A 20 1.98 -7.97 -3.78
CA SER A 20 1.32 -7.32 -2.66
C SER A 20 0.91 -5.88 -2.97
N GLN A 21 1.70 -5.14 -3.78
CA GLN A 21 1.31 -3.81 -4.27
C GLN A 21 0.13 -3.91 -5.22
N GLN A 22 0.19 -4.82 -6.20
CA GLN A 22 -0.91 -5.05 -7.14
C GLN A 22 -2.21 -5.43 -6.42
N THR A 23 -2.12 -6.27 -5.39
CA THR A 23 -3.26 -6.68 -4.56
C THR A 23 -3.80 -5.52 -3.74
N ALA A 24 -2.92 -4.73 -3.11
CA ALA A 24 -3.32 -3.54 -2.35
C ALA A 24 -4.04 -2.51 -3.24
N ASP A 25 -3.57 -2.32 -4.47
CA ASP A 25 -4.18 -1.39 -5.43
C ASP A 25 -5.53 -1.90 -5.92
N ALA A 26 -5.63 -3.18 -6.27
CA ALA A 26 -6.89 -3.81 -6.66
C ALA A 26 -7.93 -3.72 -5.54
N TYR A 27 -7.52 -3.94 -4.29
CA TYR A 27 -8.42 -3.87 -3.14
C TYR A 27 -8.86 -2.43 -2.85
N ALA A 28 -7.95 -1.45 -2.87
CA ALA A 28 -8.29 -0.04 -2.72
C ALA A 28 -9.27 0.44 -3.81
N ALA A 29 -9.09 -0.01 -5.06
CA ALA A 29 -10.00 0.29 -6.15
C ALA A 29 -11.40 -0.31 -5.93
N GLN A 30 -11.51 -1.52 -5.39
CA GLN A 30 -12.80 -2.12 -5.03
C GLN A 30 -13.50 -1.35 -3.90
N LEU A 31 -12.76 -0.94 -2.87
CA LEU A 31 -13.32 -0.20 -1.73
C LEU A 31 -13.84 1.19 -2.11
N ALA A 32 -13.31 1.81 -3.17
CA ALA A 32 -13.75 3.13 -3.64
C ALA A 32 -15.24 3.18 -4.03
N GLY A 33 -15.85 2.04 -4.36
CA GLY A 33 -17.29 1.92 -4.65
C GLY A 33 -18.18 1.61 -3.44
N MET A 34 -17.60 1.47 -2.24
CA MET A 34 -18.32 1.08 -1.03
C MET A 34 -18.55 2.27 -0.09
N GLU A 35 -19.47 2.14 0.88
CA GLU A 35 -19.74 3.16 1.89
C GLU A 35 -18.64 3.20 2.99
N CYS A 36 -17.39 3.44 2.60
CA CYS A 36 -16.25 3.51 3.50
C CYS A 36 -15.32 4.68 3.13
N GLU A 37 -14.41 5.00 4.05
CA GLU A 37 -13.31 5.93 3.82
C GLU A 37 -12.03 5.12 3.66
N VAL A 38 -11.35 5.25 2.51
CA VAL A 38 -10.18 4.45 2.17
C VAL A 38 -8.95 5.34 2.11
N THR A 39 -7.88 4.91 2.76
CA THR A 39 -6.55 5.51 2.62
C THR A 39 -5.59 4.46 2.11
N ARG A 40 -4.99 4.70 0.94
CA ARG A 40 -3.94 3.85 0.36
C ARG A 40 -2.60 4.58 0.50
N ILE A 41 -1.63 3.96 1.18
CA ILE A 41 -0.27 4.50 1.34
C ILE A 41 0.75 3.48 0.84
N THR A 42 1.90 3.92 0.31
CA THR A 42 3.05 3.04 0.15
C THR A 42 3.99 3.18 1.35
N LEU A 43 4.63 2.09 1.76
CA LEU A 43 5.62 2.13 2.84
C LEU A 43 6.90 2.89 2.40
N ALA A 44 7.14 3.04 1.09
CA ALA A 44 8.24 3.82 0.54
C ALA A 44 8.13 5.33 0.83
N ASP A 45 6.93 5.83 1.15
CA ASP A 45 6.72 7.26 1.48
C ASP A 45 7.24 7.61 2.90
N TYR A 46 7.64 6.61 3.69
CA TYR A 46 8.01 6.76 5.09
C TYR A 46 9.45 6.29 5.31
N PRO A 47 10.25 6.98 6.16
CA PRO A 47 11.61 6.58 6.49
C PRO A 47 11.61 5.39 7.45
N LEU A 48 11.24 4.21 6.94
CA LEU A 48 11.10 2.98 7.70
C LEU A 48 12.38 2.14 7.64
N PRO A 49 12.71 1.36 8.70
CA PRO A 49 13.86 0.46 8.69
C PRO A 49 13.52 -0.84 7.93
N ILE A 50 13.21 -0.72 6.65
CA ILE A 50 12.90 -1.84 5.76
C ILE A 50 13.97 -1.95 4.68
N MET A 51 14.27 -3.19 4.25
CA MET A 51 15.20 -3.41 3.14
C MET A 51 14.58 -2.91 1.83
N ASP A 52 15.32 -2.09 1.11
CA ASP A 52 14.96 -1.64 -0.23
C ASP A 52 15.67 -2.51 -1.26
N GLU A 53 15.00 -3.59 -1.67
CA GLU A 53 15.55 -4.57 -2.62
C GLU A 53 15.87 -3.93 -3.98
N ASP A 54 15.13 -2.91 -4.41
CA ASP A 54 15.42 -2.20 -5.66
C ASP A 54 16.71 -1.38 -5.53
N LEU A 55 16.92 -0.71 -4.40
CA LEU A 55 18.14 0.06 -4.11
C LEU A 55 19.38 -0.84 -4.02
N GLU A 56 19.25 -2.01 -3.36
CA GLU A 56 20.33 -3.00 -3.28
C GLU A 56 20.68 -3.55 -4.66
N GLU A 57 19.71 -3.82 -5.53
CA GLU A 57 19.98 -4.23 -6.91
C GLU A 57 20.68 -3.14 -7.75
N GLU A 58 20.36 -1.86 -7.52
CA GLU A 58 20.94 -0.73 -8.26
C GLU A 58 22.37 -0.37 -7.78
N LYS A 59 22.65 -0.50 -6.48
CA LYS A 59 23.85 0.09 -5.84
C LYS A 59 24.69 -0.88 -4.99
N GLY A 60 24.28 -2.13 -4.85
CA GLY A 60 24.96 -3.18 -4.08
C GLY A 60 26.11 -3.89 -4.79
#